data_AF-A0A945KAV2-F1
#
_entry.id   AF-A0A945KAV2-F1
#
_cell.length_a   1.000
_cell.length_b   1.000
_cell.length_c   1.000
_cell.angle_alpha   90.00
_cell.angle_beta   90.00
_cell.angle_gamma   90.00
#
_symmetry.space_group_name_H-M   'P 1'
#
loop_
_entity.id
_entity.type
_entity.pdbx_description
1 polymer ?
#
loop_
_entity_poly.entity_id
_entity_poly.type
_entity_poly.pdbx_seq_one_letter_code
_entity_poly.pdbx_strand_id
1 'polypeptide(L)'
;MNTISEEELLALQAHVEVENCQWRKLKKRILIRTGVIIVLLLSRVIMFKVYPQTLVPIVFESAGLDAEGLSSLISARLVAGIVLAGVYFYAVMTNSYLRSVTVIALMVPIALIWADLQMYLASSFPDFTLVASISFCLRLITISLLTLNYMDVRR
;
A
#
# COMPACT_ATOMS: atom_id res chain seq x y z
N MET A 1 -48.27 4.35 -5.28
CA MET A 1 -47.06 3.92 -4.55
C MET A 1 -46.31 2.97 -5.45
N ASN A 2 -45.21 3.41 -6.07
CA ASN A 2 -44.36 2.51 -6.84
C ASN A 2 -43.56 1.68 -5.84
N THR A 3 -43.97 0.44 -5.66
CA THR A 3 -43.19 -0.58 -4.95
C THR A 3 -42.03 -0.96 -5.84
N ILE A 4 -40.86 -0.36 -5.60
CA ILE A 4 -39.59 -0.72 -6.22
C ILE A 4 -39.37 -2.22 -5.98
N SER A 5 -39.08 -2.99 -7.03
CA SER A 5 -38.87 -4.43 -6.90
C SER A 5 -37.55 -4.73 -6.18
N GLU A 6 -37.44 -5.88 -5.51
CA GLU A 6 -36.18 -6.27 -4.86
C GLU A 6 -35.01 -6.34 -5.86
N GLU A 7 -35.29 -6.66 -7.12
CA GLU A 7 -34.28 -6.69 -8.19
C GLU A 7 -33.76 -5.29 -8.55
N GLU A 8 -34.64 -4.28 -8.59
CA GLU A 8 -34.24 -2.88 -8.82
C GLU A 8 -33.45 -2.32 -7.63
N LEU A 9 -33.83 -2.72 -6.42
CA LEU A 9 -33.14 -2.32 -5.19
C LEU A 9 -31.74 -2.95 -5.09
N LEU A 10 -31.59 -4.20 -5.56
CA LEU A 10 -30.30 -4.88 -5.72
C LEU A 10 -29.45 -4.25 -6.83
N ALA A 11 -30.07 -3.86 -7.95
CA ALA A 11 -29.37 -3.18 -9.04
C ALA A 11 -28.78 -1.82 -8.58
N LEU A 12 -29.51 -1.09 -7.73
CA LEU A 12 -29.03 0.14 -7.11
C LEU A 12 -27.89 -0.12 -6.10
N GLN A 13 -27.86 -1.30 -5.48
CA GLN A 13 -26.83 -1.74 -4.54
C GLN A 13 -25.68 -2.52 -5.20
N ALA A 14 -25.57 -2.53 -6.53
CA ALA A 14 -24.46 -3.20 -7.24
C ALA A 14 -23.06 -2.71 -6.82
N HIS A 15 -22.99 -1.54 -6.17
CA HIS A 15 -21.78 -0.97 -5.60
C HIS A 15 -21.41 -1.55 -4.22
N VAL A 16 -22.30 -2.26 -3.52
CA VAL A 16 -22.09 -2.86 -2.19
C VAL A 16 -21.77 -4.34 -2.37
N GLU A 17 -20.50 -4.72 -2.17
CA GLU A 17 -20.05 -6.08 -2.52
C GLU A 17 -20.21 -7.10 -1.37
N VAL A 18 -20.29 -6.67 -0.10
CA VAL A 18 -20.31 -7.58 1.07
C VAL A 18 -21.53 -7.34 1.95
N GLU A 19 -22.22 -8.43 2.32
CA GLU A 19 -23.40 -8.41 3.19
C GLU A 19 -23.09 -7.81 4.59
N ASN A 20 -23.98 -6.93 5.08
CA ASN A 20 -23.71 -6.00 6.19
C ASN A 20 -23.23 -6.64 7.51
N CYS A 21 -23.68 -7.84 7.85
CA CYS A 21 -23.32 -8.52 9.10
C CYS A 21 -21.90 -9.09 9.07
N GLN A 22 -21.49 -9.69 7.95
CA GLN A 22 -20.13 -10.20 7.76
C GLN A 22 -19.15 -9.04 7.53
N TRP A 23 -19.59 -8.00 6.81
CA TRP A 23 -18.82 -6.80 6.54
C TRP A 23 -18.34 -6.10 7.81
N ARG A 24 -19.17 -5.99 8.86
CA ARG A 24 -18.77 -5.29 10.09
C ARG A 24 -17.57 -5.94 10.80
N LYS A 25 -17.54 -7.28 10.85
CA LYS A 25 -16.42 -8.04 11.43
C LYS A 25 -15.17 -7.92 10.54
N LEU A 26 -15.37 -8.02 9.22
CA LEU A 26 -14.32 -7.89 8.22
C LEU A 26 -13.66 -6.50 8.23
N LYS A 27 -14.49 -5.44 8.22
CA LYS A 27 -14.09 -4.04 8.29
C LYS A 27 -13.20 -3.76 9.49
N LYS A 28 -13.55 -4.25 10.68
CA LYS A 28 -12.72 -4.08 11.89
C LYS A 28 -11.33 -4.72 11.71
N ARG A 29 -11.26 -5.92 11.15
CA ARG A 29 -9.99 -6.63 10.90
C ARG A 29 -9.14 -5.91 9.85
N ILE A 30 -9.73 -5.49 8.73
CA ILE A 30 -9.06 -4.73 7.67
C ILE A 30 -8.55 -3.40 8.22
N LEU A 31 -9.33 -2.68 9.03
CA LEU A 31 -8.91 -1.42 9.63
C LEU A 31 -7.73 -1.57 10.58
N ILE A 32 -7.73 -2.59 11.44
CA ILE A 32 -6.59 -2.87 12.34
C ILE A 32 -5.32 -3.12 11.50
N ARG A 33 -5.40 -3.98 10.48
CA ARG A 33 -4.25 -4.27 9.60
C ARG A 33 -3.79 -3.04 8.82
N THR A 34 -4.73 -2.22 8.35
CA THR A 34 -4.44 -0.96 7.66
C THR A 34 -3.75 0.03 8.60
N GLY A 35 -4.16 0.09 9.86
CA GLY A 35 -3.48 0.86 10.90
C GLY A 35 -2.03 0.40 11.12
N VAL A 36 -1.81 -0.92 11.19
CA VAL A 36 -0.45 -1.50 11.28
C VAL A 36 0.39 -1.14 10.05
N ILE A 37 -0.18 -1.21 8.84
CA ILE A 37 0.49 -0.79 7.60
C ILE A 37 0.90 0.69 7.68
N ILE A 38 0.01 1.57 8.14
CA ILE A 38 0.32 3.00 8.29
C ILE A 38 1.50 3.20 9.26
N VAL A 39 1.50 2.50 10.40
CA VAL A 39 2.61 2.57 11.36
C VAL A 39 3.93 2.09 10.75
N LEU A 40 3.91 1.01 9.97
CA LEU A 40 5.10 0.50 9.25
C LEU A 40 5.60 1.49 8.19
N LEU A 41 4.69 2.18 7.49
CA LEU A 41 5.05 3.20 6.52
C LEU A 41 5.64 4.44 7.20
N LEU A 42 5.06 4.87 8.33
CA LEU A 42 5.57 6.00 9.11
C LEU A 42 6.95 5.70 9.71
N SER A 43 7.16 4.51 10.27
CA SER A 43 8.48 4.11 10.78
C SER A 43 9.54 4.14 9.68
N ARG A 44 9.16 3.80 8.44
CA ARG A 44 10.03 3.90 7.27
C ARG A 44 10.35 5.35 6.89
N VAL A 45 9.36 6.26 6.89
CA VAL A 45 9.62 7.69 6.67
C VAL A 45 10.57 8.24 7.73
N ILE A 46 10.41 7.80 8.99
CA ILE A 46 11.32 8.16 10.09
C ILE A 46 12.73 7.59 9.82
N MET A 47 12.88 6.33 9.42
CA MET A 47 14.18 5.75 9.05
C MET A 47 14.89 6.56 7.95
N PHE A 48 14.16 7.01 6.92
CA PHE A 48 14.72 7.87 5.87
C PHE A 48 15.19 9.23 6.41
N LYS A 49 14.53 9.79 7.43
CA LYS A 49 14.96 11.03 8.08
C LYS A 49 16.14 10.86 9.02
N VAL A 50 16.21 9.74 9.75
CA VAL A 50 17.26 9.47 10.75
C VAL A 50 18.54 8.95 10.10
N TYR A 51 18.41 8.14 9.05
CA TYR A 51 19.52 7.50 8.34
C TYR A 51 19.54 7.86 6.83
N PRO A 52 19.56 9.16 6.46
CA PRO A 52 19.57 9.55 5.06
C PRO A 52 20.86 9.12 4.37
N GLN A 53 22.00 9.20 5.08
CA GLN A 53 23.34 8.90 4.59
C GLN A 53 23.50 7.45 4.11
N THR A 54 22.75 6.50 4.67
CA THR A 54 22.84 5.08 4.31
C THR A 54 21.74 4.66 3.37
N LEU A 55 20.51 5.16 3.51
CA LEU A 55 19.38 4.71 2.69
C LEU A 55 19.26 5.45 1.35
N VAL A 56 19.70 6.71 1.28
CA VAL A 56 19.61 7.49 0.04
C VAL A 56 20.57 6.98 -1.03
N PRO A 57 21.87 6.73 -0.75
CA PRO A 57 22.79 6.32 -1.79
C PRO A 57 22.45 4.95 -2.38
N ILE A 58 22.15 3.97 -1.52
CA ILE A 58 21.85 2.60 -1.96
C ILE A 58 20.60 2.55 -2.89
N VAL A 59 19.57 3.35 -2.58
CA VAL A 59 18.29 3.34 -3.31
C VAL A 59 18.26 4.35 -4.44
N PHE A 60 19.22 5.27 -4.57
CA PHE A 60 19.08 6.36 -5.56
C PHE A 60 20.38 6.80 -6.25
N GLU A 61 21.56 6.54 -5.68
CA GLU A 61 22.83 6.78 -6.36
C GLU A 61 23.00 5.80 -7.54
N SER A 62 22.50 4.58 -7.38
CA SER A 62 22.35 3.59 -8.46
C SER A 62 21.36 4.03 -9.57
N ALA A 63 20.52 5.04 -9.32
CA ALA A 63 19.62 5.61 -10.32
C ALA A 63 20.27 6.72 -11.17
N GLY A 64 21.48 7.19 -10.81
CA GLY A 64 22.17 8.28 -11.49
C GLY A 64 21.43 9.63 -11.41
N LEU A 65 20.56 9.81 -10.41
CA LEU A 65 19.78 11.04 -10.23
C LEU A 65 20.54 12.06 -9.39
N ASP A 66 20.46 13.33 -9.77
CA ASP A 66 20.93 14.44 -8.96
C ASP A 66 20.03 14.65 -7.72
N ALA A 67 20.51 15.43 -6.75
CA ALA A 67 19.81 15.65 -5.48
C ALA A 67 18.39 16.24 -5.66
N GLU A 68 18.19 17.01 -6.73
CA GLU A 68 16.90 17.62 -7.07
C GLU A 68 15.94 16.59 -7.70
N GLY A 69 16.41 15.78 -8.66
CA GLY A 69 15.66 14.67 -9.24
C GLY A 69 15.26 13.62 -8.21
N LEU A 70 16.14 13.36 -7.24
CA LEU A 70 15.87 12.50 -6.10
C LEU A 70 14.71 13.03 -5.22
N SER A 71 14.78 14.30 -4.83
CA SER A 71 13.74 14.93 -3.99
C SER A 71 12.38 14.93 -4.68
N SER A 72 12.37 15.23 -5.99
CA SER A 72 11.20 15.16 -6.86
C SER A 72 10.60 13.74 -6.89
N LEU A 73 11.43 12.70 -7.09
CA LEU A 73 10.99 11.31 -7.15
C LEU A 73 10.38 10.83 -5.83
N ILE A 74 11.02 11.16 -4.70
CA ILE A 74 10.50 10.84 -3.36
C ILE A 74 9.14 11.50 -3.16
N SER A 75 9.02 12.78 -3.52
CA SER A 75 7.78 13.55 -3.40
C SER A 75 6.66 12.97 -4.26
N ALA A 76 6.95 12.62 -5.52
CA ALA A 76 5.99 12.00 -6.43
C ALA A 76 5.49 10.64 -5.90
N ARG A 77 6.39 9.78 -5.39
CA ARG A 77 6.02 8.50 -4.77
C ARG A 77 5.15 8.70 -3.53
N LEU A 78 5.41 9.73 -2.73
CA LEU A 78 4.66 10.03 -1.51
C LEU A 78 3.26 10.53 -1.84
N VAL A 79 3.12 11.43 -2.82
CA VAL A 79 1.82 11.90 -3.32
C VAL A 79 0.99 10.75 -3.87
N ALA A 80 1.58 9.91 -4.73
CA ALA A 80 0.91 8.73 -5.28
C ALA A 80 0.44 7.78 -4.16
N GLY A 81 1.28 7.57 -3.14
CA GLY A 81 0.94 6.76 -1.96
C GLY A 81 -0.23 7.34 -1.17
N ILE A 82 -0.28 8.65 -0.95
CA ILE A 82 -1.38 9.33 -0.24
C ILE A 82 -2.68 9.18 -1.02
N VAL A 83 -2.65 9.41 -2.35
CA VAL A 83 -3.84 9.28 -3.19
C VAL A 83 -4.40 7.85 -3.13
N LEU A 84 -3.54 6.84 -3.29
CA LEU A 84 -3.93 5.44 -3.20
C LEU A 84 -4.48 5.07 -1.82
N ALA A 85 -3.84 5.55 -0.75
CA ALA A 85 -4.32 5.34 0.61
C ALA A 85 -5.70 5.96 0.84
N GLY A 86 -5.95 7.16 0.30
CA GLY A 86 -7.24 7.83 0.37
C GLY A 86 -8.34 7.05 -0.35
N VAL A 87 -8.07 6.60 -1.59
CA VAL A 87 -9.01 5.77 -2.37
C VAL A 87 -9.30 4.45 -1.65
N TYR A 88 -8.26 3.79 -1.12
CA TYR A 88 -8.42 2.56 -0.34
C TYR A 88 -9.26 2.77 0.92
N PHE A 89 -8.96 3.81 1.69
CA PHE A 89 -9.72 4.13 2.90
C PHE A 89 -11.17 4.44 2.60
N TYR A 90 -11.43 5.21 1.54
CA TYR A 90 -12.79 5.51 1.08
C TYR A 90 -13.56 4.22 0.73
N ALA A 91 -12.97 3.32 -0.06
CA ALA A 91 -13.57 2.03 -0.41
C ALA A 91 -13.89 1.17 0.83
N VAL A 92 -13.00 1.15 1.83
CA VAL A 92 -13.22 0.47 3.12
C VAL A 92 -14.27 1.17 3.99
N MET A 93 -14.48 2.47 3.85
CA MET A 93 -15.55 3.16 4.58
C MET A 93 -16.91 2.87 3.97
N THR A 94 -17.01 2.96 2.65
CA THR A 94 -18.27 2.87 1.88
C THR A 94 -18.67 1.46 1.48
N ASN A 95 -17.83 0.45 1.74
CA ASN A 95 -18.05 -0.94 1.29
C ASN A 95 -18.16 -1.07 -0.24
N SER A 96 -17.52 -0.16 -0.97
CA SER A 96 -17.72 0.00 -2.40
C SER A 96 -16.45 -0.24 -3.21
N TYR A 97 -16.59 -1.02 -4.28
CA TYR A 97 -15.49 -1.42 -5.18
C TYR A 97 -14.28 -2.06 -4.46
N LEU A 98 -14.51 -2.67 -3.31
CA LEU A 98 -13.46 -3.18 -2.43
C LEU A 98 -12.57 -4.20 -3.11
N ARG A 99 -13.16 -5.11 -3.89
CA ARG A 99 -12.39 -6.15 -4.58
C ARG A 99 -11.40 -5.53 -5.58
N SER A 100 -11.81 -4.53 -6.35
CA SER A 100 -10.95 -3.84 -7.31
C SER A 100 -9.90 -2.97 -6.62
N VAL A 101 -10.31 -2.18 -5.63
CA VAL A 101 -9.43 -1.24 -4.92
C VAL A 101 -8.37 -1.97 -4.10
N THR A 102 -8.71 -3.12 -3.49
CA THR A 102 -7.74 -3.95 -2.76
C THR A 102 -6.68 -4.57 -3.67
N VAL A 103 -7.04 -4.95 -4.89
CA VAL A 103 -6.06 -5.41 -5.91
C VAL A 103 -5.10 -4.28 -6.26
N ILE A 104 -5.61 -3.08 -6.56
CA ILE A 104 -4.76 -1.93 -6.91
C ILE A 104 -3.84 -1.57 -5.74
N ALA A 105 -4.39 -1.52 -4.51
CA ALA A 105 -3.63 -1.23 -3.30
C ALA A 105 -2.54 -2.28 -3.00
N LEU A 106 -2.69 -3.51 -3.50
CA LEU A 106 -1.67 -4.56 -3.41
C LEU A 106 -0.63 -4.45 -4.55
N MET A 107 -1.08 -4.24 -5.78
CA MET A 107 -0.23 -4.23 -6.98
C MET A 107 0.79 -3.08 -6.97
N VAL A 108 0.39 -1.88 -6.56
CA VAL A 108 1.29 -0.72 -6.54
C VAL A 108 2.51 -0.94 -5.63
N PRO A 109 2.36 -1.33 -4.35
CA PRO A 109 3.51 -1.61 -3.51
C PRO A 109 4.38 -2.78 -4.01
N ILE A 110 3.79 -3.82 -4.63
CA ILE A 110 4.56 -4.91 -5.25
C ILE A 110 5.44 -4.36 -6.39
N ALA A 111 4.88 -3.55 -7.28
CA ALA A 111 5.62 -2.93 -8.38
C ALA A 111 6.76 -2.02 -7.86
N LEU A 112 6.50 -1.27 -6.79
CA LEU A 112 7.51 -0.43 -6.14
C LEU A 112 8.64 -1.24 -5.48
N ILE A 113 8.34 -2.40 -4.89
CA ILE A 113 9.39 -3.30 -4.38
C ILE A 113 10.23 -3.85 -5.51
N TRP A 114 9.61 -4.26 -6.62
CA TRP A 114 10.35 -4.80 -7.76
C TRP A 114 11.37 -3.80 -8.31
N ALA A 115 10.96 -2.54 -8.49
CA ALA A 115 11.85 -1.46 -8.92
C ALA A 115 13.04 -1.28 -7.97
N ASP A 116 12.79 -1.34 -6.66
CA ASP A 116 13.85 -1.17 -5.67
C ASP A 116 14.73 -2.42 -5.55
N LEU A 117 14.19 -3.65 -5.70
CA LEU A 117 14.97 -4.89 -5.71
C LEU A 117 15.93 -4.96 -6.90
N GLN A 118 15.48 -4.57 -8.09
CA GLN A 118 16.33 -4.47 -9.28
C GLN A 118 17.53 -3.55 -9.02
N MET A 119 17.30 -2.47 -8.28
CA MET A 119 18.30 -1.49 -7.91
C MET A 119 19.31 -2.02 -6.88
N TYR A 120 18.84 -2.74 -5.86
CA TYR A 120 19.70 -3.43 -4.89
C TYR A 120 20.56 -4.55 -5.52
N LEU A 121 20.02 -5.28 -6.50
CA LEU A 121 20.76 -6.34 -7.19
C LEU A 121 21.83 -5.76 -8.14
N ALA A 122 21.58 -4.58 -8.71
CA ALA A 122 22.52 -3.91 -9.61
C ALA A 122 23.71 -3.27 -8.88
N SER A 123 23.56 -2.85 -7.61
CA SER A 123 24.59 -2.10 -6.88
C SER A 123 25.72 -2.94 -6.26
N SER A 124 25.80 -4.25 -6.54
CA SER A 124 26.67 -5.21 -5.82
C SER A 124 26.33 -5.36 -4.33
N PHE A 125 26.40 -6.58 -3.81
CA PHE A 125 26.07 -6.95 -2.42
C PHE A 125 26.81 -6.21 -1.27
N PRO A 126 28.03 -5.63 -1.43
CA PRO A 126 28.73 -4.98 -0.31
C PRO A 126 27.98 -3.81 0.34
N ASP A 127 27.09 -3.15 -0.40
CA ASP A 127 26.31 -2.01 0.10
C ASP A 127 25.02 -2.41 0.81
N PHE A 128 24.73 -3.71 0.94
CA PHE A 128 23.52 -4.19 1.61
C PHE A 128 23.66 -4.13 3.14
N THR A 129 23.56 -2.92 3.69
CA THR A 129 23.68 -2.66 5.13
C THR A 129 22.55 -3.30 5.95
N LEU A 130 22.78 -3.47 7.26
CA LEU A 130 21.76 -3.94 8.20
C LEU A 130 20.51 -3.06 8.18
N VAL A 131 20.68 -1.74 8.03
CA VAL A 131 19.56 -0.78 7.96
C VAL A 131 18.75 -0.97 6.67
N ALA A 132 19.41 -1.16 5.52
CA ALA A 132 18.75 -1.46 4.26
C ALA A 132 17.97 -2.80 4.33
N SER A 133 18.54 -3.81 4.97
CA SER A 133 17.89 -5.11 5.20
C SER A 133 16.61 -4.99 6.03
N ILE A 134 16.67 -4.25 7.15
CA ILE A 134 15.49 -4.00 8.00
C ILE A 134 14.41 -3.26 7.21
N SER A 135 14.79 -2.21 6.48
CA SER A 135 13.88 -1.44 5.63
C SER A 135 13.21 -2.32 4.56
N PHE A 136 13.95 -3.24 3.95
CA PHE A 136 13.40 -4.20 2.99
C PHE A 136 12.41 -5.18 3.65
N CYS A 137 12.75 -5.75 4.80
CA CYS A 137 11.88 -6.66 5.55
C CYS A 137 10.56 -5.99 5.99
N LEU A 138 10.60 -4.74 6.47
CA LEU A 138 9.39 -3.97 6.81
C LEU A 138 8.42 -3.86 5.62
N ARG A 139 8.98 -3.79 4.41
CA ARG A 139 8.25 -3.73 3.16
C ARG A 139 7.58 -5.05 2.80
N LEU A 140 8.29 -6.17 2.99
CA LEU A 140 7.70 -7.50 2.83
C LEU A 140 6.55 -7.76 3.83
N ILE A 141 6.70 -7.28 5.07
CA ILE A 141 5.63 -7.35 6.08
C ILE A 141 4.42 -6.53 5.64
N THR A 142 4.65 -5.32 5.13
CA THR A 142 3.59 -4.44 4.62
C THR A 142 2.80 -5.09 3.47
N ILE A 143 3.51 -5.69 2.50
CA ILE A 143 2.86 -6.44 1.41
C ILE A 143 2.09 -7.64 1.94
N SER A 144 2.67 -8.40 2.87
CA SER A 144 1.98 -9.55 3.47
C SER A 144 0.66 -9.14 4.13
N LEU A 145 0.64 -8.01 4.84
CA LEU A 145 -0.60 -7.47 5.43
C LEU A 145 -1.62 -7.03 4.37
N LEU A 146 -1.17 -6.42 3.28
CA LEU A 146 -2.04 -6.06 2.15
C LEU A 146 -2.60 -7.30 1.45
N THR A 147 -1.79 -8.34 1.26
CA THR A 147 -2.23 -9.63 0.71
C THR A 147 -3.29 -10.27 1.60
N LEU A 148 -3.10 -10.23 2.92
CA LEU A 148 -4.10 -10.72 3.87
C LEU A 148 -5.41 -9.91 3.78
N ASN A 149 -5.34 -8.58 3.59
CA ASN A 149 -6.53 -7.76 3.36
C ASN A 149 -7.23 -8.14 2.04
N TYR A 150 -6.46 -8.36 0.97
CA TYR A 150 -6.99 -8.80 -0.32
C TYR A 150 -7.68 -10.18 -0.22
N MET A 151 -7.05 -11.15 0.44
CA MET A 151 -7.63 -12.48 0.64
C MET A 151 -8.92 -12.43 1.46
N ASP A 152 -8.94 -11.60 2.50
CA ASP A 152 -10.11 -11.42 3.37
C ASP A 152 -11.29 -10.75 2.64
N VAL A 153 -11.05 -9.88 1.66
CA VAL A 153 -12.10 -9.28 0.82
C VAL A 153 -12.61 -10.23 -0.26
N ARG A 154 -11.81 -11.23 -0.66
CA ARG A 154 -12.16 -12.15 -1.75
C ARG A 154 -12.81 -13.45 -1.28
N ARG A 155 -12.62 -13.83 -0.03
CA ARG A 155 -13.31 -14.96 0.64
C ARG A 155 -14.74 -14.58 0.99
#